data_AF-A0A937X4F2-F1
#
_entry.id   AF-A0A937X4F2-F1
#
_cell.length_a   1.000
_cell.length_b   1.000
_cell.length_c   1.000
_cell.angle_alpha   90.00
_cell.angle_beta   90.00
_cell.angle_gamma   90.00
#
_symmetry.space_group_name_H-M   'P 1'
#
loop_
_entity.id
_entity.type
_entity.pdbx_description
1 polymer ?
#
loop_
_entity_poly.entity_id
_entity_poly.type
_entity_poly.pdbx_seq_one_letter_code
_entity_poly.pdbx_strand_id
1 'polypeptide(L)'
;MPAGSAGDWLARAKGDIALASVPLPEGGFLVDLCYHAQQAVEKAIKAVYRSIGRPFRYTHDIGELLAGLEAAGIEVPDAARDAVDLTSFAWEARYPGAVEPLTDEE
;
A
#
# COMPACT_ATOMS: atom_id res chain seq x y z
N MET A 1 14.16 14.73 -12.70
CA MET A 1 14.24 13.28 -12.95
C MET A 1 12.83 12.78 -13.14
N PRO A 2 12.44 12.15 -14.26
CA PRO A 2 11.11 11.55 -14.32
C PRO A 2 11.01 10.52 -13.20
N ALA A 3 9.89 10.52 -12.48
CA ALA A 3 9.58 9.48 -11.49
C ALA A 3 9.84 8.10 -12.12
N GLY A 4 10.48 7.19 -11.37
CA GLY A 4 11.04 5.93 -11.86
C GLY A 4 10.13 5.11 -12.80
N SER A 5 10.74 4.18 -13.53
CA SER A 5 10.02 3.27 -14.44
C SER A 5 9.01 2.40 -13.68
N ALA A 6 8.04 1.81 -14.38
CA ALA A 6 7.12 0.84 -13.77
C ALA A 6 7.88 -0.30 -13.07
N GLY A 7 9.01 -0.74 -13.63
CA GLY A 7 9.88 -1.75 -13.03
C GLY A 7 10.50 -1.30 -11.71
N ASP A 8 10.92 -0.04 -11.60
CA ASP A 8 11.49 0.51 -10.36
C ASP A 8 10.45 0.57 -9.24
N TRP A 9 9.23 1.00 -9.57
CA TRP A 9 8.11 1.03 -8.62
C TRP A 9 7.73 -0.37 -8.15
N LEU A 10 7.67 -1.33 -9.08
CA LEU A 10 7.36 -2.71 -8.74
C LEU A 10 8.48 -3.38 -7.92
N ALA A 11 9.75 -3.07 -8.20
CA ALA A 11 10.87 -3.55 -7.41
C ALA A 11 10.82 -3.01 -5.97
N ARG A 12 10.44 -1.74 -5.79
CA ARG A 12 10.23 -1.16 -4.45
C ARG A 12 9.05 -1.82 -3.73
N ALA A 13 7.92 -1.99 -4.41
CA ALA A 13 6.76 -2.70 -3.85
C ALA A 13 7.12 -4.11 -3.36
N LYS A 14 7.94 -4.85 -4.12
CA LYS A 14 8.46 -6.16 -3.71
C LYS A 14 9.39 -6.10 -2.49
N GLY A 15 10.12 -5.01 -2.31
CA GLY A 15 10.90 -4.78 -1.10
C GLY A 15 10.01 -4.55 0.12
N ASP A 16 8.95 -3.75 -0.03
CA ASP A 16 8.03 -3.47 1.07
C ASP A 16 7.22 -4.70 1.49
N ILE A 17 6.74 -5.52 0.54
CA ILE A 17 6.05 -6.77 0.90
C ILE A 17 6.99 -7.75 1.60
N ALA A 18 8.27 -7.79 1.23
CA ALA A 18 9.25 -8.63 1.92
C ALA A 18 9.47 -8.17 3.36
N LEU A 19 9.44 -6.85 3.62
CA LEU A 19 9.50 -6.29 4.97
C LEU A 19 8.21 -6.52 5.75
N ALA A 20 7.04 -6.43 5.11
CA ALA A 20 5.76 -6.73 5.75
C ALA A 20 5.58 -8.21 6.09
N SER A 21 6.31 -9.10 5.41
CA SER A 21 6.21 -10.56 5.59
C SER A 21 7.18 -11.13 6.64
N VAL A 22 7.99 -10.28 7.28
CA VAL A 22 8.87 -10.76 8.35
C VAL A 22 8.06 -11.04 9.61
N PRO A 23 8.43 -12.06 10.42
CA PRO A 23 7.86 -12.22 11.75
C PRO A 23 8.05 -10.94 12.56
N LEU A 24 7.06 -10.58 13.38
CA LEU A 24 7.13 -9.41 14.24
C LEU A 24 8.43 -9.46 15.07
N PRO A 25 9.39 -8.54 14.84
CA PRO A 25 10.64 -8.56 15.56
C PRO A 25 10.41 -8.18 17.02
N GLU A 26 11.28 -8.65 17.91
CA GLU A 26 11.22 -8.29 19.32
C GLU A 26 11.32 -6.76 19.49
N GLY A 27 10.31 -6.15 20.10
CA GLY A 27 10.17 -4.69 20.24
C GLY A 27 9.64 -3.96 18.99
N GLY A 28 9.27 -4.69 17.93
CA GLY A 28 8.56 -4.16 16.77
C GLY A 28 7.06 -4.04 17.01
N PHE A 29 6.40 -3.20 16.22
CA PHE A 29 4.94 -3.03 16.26
C PHE A 29 4.31 -3.61 15.00
N LEU A 30 3.19 -4.31 15.15
CA LEU A 30 2.39 -4.81 14.00
C LEU A 30 2.09 -3.69 13.00
N VAL A 31 1.94 -2.48 13.53
CA VAL A 31 1.64 -1.28 12.77
C VAL A 31 2.74 -0.88 11.78
N ASP A 32 4.01 -1.21 12.07
CA ASP A 32 5.12 -1.00 11.14
C ASP A 32 5.05 -2.01 9.97
N LEU A 33 4.65 -3.26 10.25
CA LEU A 33 4.42 -4.27 9.21
C LEU A 33 3.23 -3.87 8.32
N CYS A 34 2.14 -3.39 8.91
CA CYS A 34 0.98 -2.85 8.18
C CYS A 34 1.36 -1.64 7.32
N TYR A 35 2.23 -0.75 7.81
CA TYR A 35 2.75 0.37 7.03
C TYR A 35 3.51 -0.12 5.79
N HIS A 36 4.37 -1.12 5.94
CA HIS A 36 5.06 -1.72 4.79
C HIS A 36 4.09 -2.42 3.82
N ALA A 37 3.04 -3.08 4.32
CA ALA A 37 2.01 -3.68 3.48
C ALA A 37 1.27 -2.61 2.66
N GLN A 38 0.84 -1.51 3.29
CA GLN A 38 0.19 -0.38 2.60
C GLN A 38 1.11 0.21 1.53
N GLN A 39 2.39 0.44 1.85
CA GLN A 39 3.36 0.98 0.91
C GLN A 39 3.62 0.05 -0.29
N ALA A 40 3.61 -1.27 -0.07
CA ALA A 40 3.74 -2.25 -1.14
C ALA A 40 2.60 -2.11 -2.16
N VAL A 41 1.36 -2.03 -1.66
CA VAL A 41 0.16 -1.87 -2.50
C VAL A 41 0.20 -0.54 -3.25
N GLU A 42 0.47 0.57 -2.54
CA GLU A 42 0.55 1.91 -3.14
C GLU A 42 1.56 1.96 -4.30
N LYS A 43 2.74 1.40 -4.10
CA LYS A 43 3.81 1.39 -5.11
C LYS A 43 3.50 0.45 -6.27
N ALA A 44 2.85 -0.69 -6.01
CA ALA A 44 2.39 -1.60 -7.06
C ALA A 44 1.35 -0.93 -7.96
N ILE A 45 0.37 -0.23 -7.38
CA ILE A 45 -0.64 0.53 -8.14
C ILE A 45 0.03 1.64 -8.97
N LYS A 46 0.97 2.38 -8.38
CA LYS A 46 1.75 3.40 -9.10
C LYS A 46 2.57 2.80 -10.25
N ALA A 47 3.08 1.58 -10.12
CA ALA A 47 3.73 0.87 -11.22
C ALA A 47 2.77 0.65 -12.39
N VAL A 48 1.51 0.28 -12.12
CA VAL A 48 0.47 0.10 -13.17
C VAL A 48 0.19 1.42 -13.88
N TYR A 49 0.03 2.52 -13.16
CA TYR A 49 -0.12 3.85 -13.77
C TYR A 49 1.03 4.17 -14.74
N ARG A 50 2.27 3.86 -14.33
CA ARG A 50 3.45 4.06 -15.16
C ARG A 50 3.48 3.12 -16.37
N SER A 51 3.03 1.87 -16.24
CA SER A 51 3.00 0.92 -17.36
C SER A 51 1.98 1.31 -18.43
N ILE A 52 0.87 1.95 -18.05
CA ILE A 52 -0.14 2.47 -18.99
C ILE A 52 0.14 3.91 -19.45
N GLY A 53 1.29 4.48 -19.06
CA GLY A 53 1.69 5.82 -19.47
C GLY A 53 0.83 6.96 -18.89
N ARG A 54 0.07 6.70 -17.82
CA ARG A 54 -0.76 7.72 -17.17
C ARG A 54 -0.08 8.36 -15.96
N PRO A 55 -0.30 9.66 -15.72
CA PRO A 55 0.06 10.27 -14.46
C PRO A 55 -0.87 9.75 -13.35
N PHE A 56 -0.34 9.58 -12.15
CA PHE A 56 -1.12 9.34 -10.93
C PHE A 56 -1.10 10.60 -10.06
N ARG A 57 -2.10 10.75 -9.18
CA ARG A 57 -2.08 11.79 -8.14
C ARG A 57 -1.12 11.38 -7.03
N TYR A 58 -0.37 12.33 -6.47
CA TYR A 58 0.45 12.11 -5.28
C TYR A 58 -0.45 12.04 -4.04
N THR A 59 -1.15 10.93 -3.91
CA THR A 59 -1.98 10.56 -2.75
C THR A 59 -1.45 9.27 -2.15
N HIS A 60 -1.73 9.09 -0.86
CA HIS A 60 -1.49 7.85 -0.11
C HIS A 60 -2.78 7.03 0.03
N ASP A 61 -3.90 7.55 -0.50
CA ASP A 61 -5.19 6.87 -0.48
C ASP A 61 -5.22 5.80 -1.60
N ILE A 62 -5.27 4.53 -1.18
CA ILE A 62 -5.35 3.40 -2.11
C ILE A 62 -6.68 3.44 -2.88
N GLY A 63 -7.79 3.81 -2.22
CA GLY A 63 -9.10 3.90 -2.84
C GLY A 63 -9.14 4.92 -3.98
N GLU A 64 -8.57 6.11 -3.78
CA GLU A 64 -8.45 7.11 -4.85
C GLU A 64 -7.61 6.60 -6.04
N LEU A 65 -6.50 5.90 -5.76
CA LEU A 65 -5.64 5.35 -6.81
C LEU A 65 -6.33 4.25 -7.61
N LEU A 66 -7.09 3.36 -6.95
CA LEU A 66 -7.86 2.32 -7.61
C LEU A 66 -9.02 2.89 -8.44
N ALA A 67 -9.77 3.84 -7.90
CA ALA A 67 -10.84 4.51 -8.62
C ALA A 67 -10.33 5.19 -9.91
N GLY A 68 -9.12 5.77 -9.85
CA GLY A 68 -8.49 6.35 -11.04
C GLY A 68 -8.03 5.31 -12.08
N LEU A 69 -7.69 4.08 -11.67
CA LEU A 69 -7.40 2.97 -12.58
C LEU A 69 -8.68 2.44 -13.25
N GLU A 70 -9.76 2.27 -12.47
CA GLU A 70 -11.07 1.87 -13.00
C GLU A 70 -11.59 2.91 -14.02
N ALA A 71 -11.46 4.21 -13.71
CA ALA A 71 -11.80 5.29 -14.64
C ALA A 71 -10.92 5.31 -15.90
N ALA A 72 -9.73 4.70 -15.85
CA ALA A 72 -8.87 4.50 -17.02
C ALA A 72 -9.20 3.22 -17.81
N GLY A 73 -10.21 2.45 -17.39
CA GLY A 73 -10.63 1.21 -18.03
C GLY A 73 -9.80 -0.01 -17.61
N ILE A 74 -9.05 0.08 -16.51
CA ILE A 74 -8.30 -1.04 -15.94
C ILE A 74 -9.20 -1.78 -14.94
N GLU A 75 -9.36 -3.08 -15.15
CA GLU A 75 -10.07 -3.93 -14.21
C GLU A 75 -9.25 -4.07 -12.92
N VAL A 76 -9.84 -3.68 -11.80
CA VAL A 76 -9.24 -3.81 -10.47
C VAL A 76 -9.81 -5.08 -9.83
N PRO A 77 -8.96 -6.05 -9.43
CA PRO A 77 -9.42 -7.26 -8.76
C PRO A 77 -9.94 -6.94 -7.36
N ASP A 78 -10.92 -7.72 -6.88
CA ASP A 78 -11.53 -7.52 -5.55
C ASP A 78 -10.48 -7.55 -4.42
N ALA A 79 -9.47 -8.42 -4.53
CA ALA A 79 -8.35 -8.46 -3.58
C ALA A 79 -7.58 -7.13 -3.45
N ALA A 80 -7.58 -6.28 -4.50
CA ALA A 80 -7.00 -4.95 -4.42
C ALA A 80 -7.96 -3.96 -3.74
N ARG A 81 -9.28 -4.17 -3.83
CA ARG A 81 -10.29 -3.38 -3.11
C ARG A 81 -10.22 -3.64 -1.61
N ASP A 82 -9.99 -4.88 -1.20
CA ASP A 82 -9.77 -5.25 0.21
C ASP A 82 -8.53 -4.55 0.79
N ALA A 83 -7.54 -4.24 -0.06
CA ALA A 83 -6.34 -3.51 0.36
C ALA A 83 -6.60 -2.02 0.68
N VAL A 84 -7.80 -1.49 0.42
CA VAL A 84 -8.18 -0.12 0.82
C VAL A 84 -8.17 0.02 2.34
N ASP A 85 -8.54 -1.04 3.09
CA ASP A 85 -8.57 -1.04 4.54
C ASP A 85 -7.16 -0.83 5.16
N LEU A 86 -6.09 -1.18 4.44
CA LEU A 86 -4.70 -0.87 4.82
C LEU A 86 -4.42 0.63 4.91
N THR A 87 -5.22 1.47 4.26
CA THR A 87 -5.11 2.93 4.33
C THR A 87 -5.52 3.44 5.72
N SER A 88 -6.53 2.82 6.33
CA SER A 88 -7.00 3.12 7.70
C SER A 88 -5.93 2.75 8.73
N PHE A 89 -5.33 1.56 8.58
CA PHE A 89 -4.23 1.10 9.44
C PHE A 89 -2.99 2.01 9.37
N ALA A 90 -2.68 2.59 8.20
CA ALA A 90 -1.54 3.50 8.05
C ALA A 90 -1.75 4.87 8.75
N TRP A 91 -3.01 5.32 8.93
CA TRP A 91 -3.33 6.51 9.71
C TRP A 91 -3.22 6.23 11.22
N GLU A 92 -3.76 5.09 11.65
CA GLU A 92 -3.74 4.63 13.03
C GLU A 92 -2.32 4.35 13.54
N ALA A 93 -1.41 3.94 12.65
CA ALA A 93 0.03 3.81 12.89
C ALA A 93 0.73 5.07 13.41
N ARG A 94 0.23 6.25 13.01
CA ARG A 94 0.93 7.52 13.25
C ARG A 94 0.64 8.13 14.62
N TYR A 95 -0.36 7.65 15.34
CA TYR A 95 -0.77 8.21 16.62
C TYR A 95 -0.75 7.12 17.71
N PRO A 96 0.29 7.07 18.58
CA PRO A 96 0.28 6.16 19.72
C PRO A 96 -0.91 6.51 20.63
N GLY A 97 -1.90 5.62 20.67
CA GLY A 97 -3.14 5.78 21.45
C GLY A 97 -4.45 5.81 20.66
N ALA A 98 -4.43 5.66 19.32
CA ALA A 98 -5.64 5.67 18.50
C ALA A 98 -6.33 4.29 18.33
N VAL A 99 -5.68 3.20 18.73
CA VAL A 99 -6.26 1.84 18.62
C VAL A 99 -6.04 1.10 19.94
N GLU A 100 -7.10 0.45 20.43
CA GLU A 100 -6.95 -0.67 21.35
C GLU A 100 -6.05 -1.73 20.67
N PRO A 101 -5.20 -2.45 21.43
CA PRO A 101 -4.31 -3.43 20.83
C PRO A 101 -5.14 -4.47 20.06
N LEU A 102 -4.90 -4.59 18.75
CA LEU A 102 -5.32 -5.74 17.97
C LEU A 102 -4.61 -6.95 18.57
N THR A 103 -5.31 -7.68 19.43
CA THR A 103 -4.94 -9.02 19.86
C THR A 103 -5.22 -9.97 18.70
N ASP A 104 -4.41 -11.02 18.54
CA ASP A 104 -4.43 -11.99 17.43
C ASP A 104 -5.73 -12.84 17.29
N GLU A 105 -6.91 -12.29 17.61
CA GLU A 105 -8.22 -12.88 17.35
C GLU A 105 -9.10 -11.88 16.60
N GLU A 106 -9.02 -11.88 15.26
CA GLU A 106 -10.11 -11.66 14.29
C GLU A 106 -9.59 -11.89 12.86
#